data_AF-A0AA36XLQ7-F1
#
_entry.id   AF-A0AA36XLQ7-F1
#
_cell.length_a   1.000
_cell.length_b   1.000
_cell.length_c   1.000
_cell.angle_alpha   90.00
_cell.angle_beta   90.00
_cell.angle_gamma   90.00
#
_symmetry.space_group_name_H-M   'P 1'
#
loop_
_entity.id
_entity.type
_entity.pdbx_description
1 polymer ?
#
loop_
_entity_poly.entity_id
_entity_poly.type
_entity_poly.pdbx_seq_one_letter_code
_entity_poly.pdbx_strand_id
1 'polypeptide(L)'
;MMTLPQWVKPILGDEGTSITDNNIHRWQEWLEPVSDDHPCGEDVAYADDFEAIKIELAKLSGMDYRLILDASERLLKRESKDLRVATYYIFASLRDRGLAGFSDGLEILCGLLQKFDQSLWPKKPVQKRNALNWLSGERVLDTLKEVGLSDSTELKRTLSALMSLQHYFDGWEEAVRPSLFPLLQYFEESSVRFSSSPTSSNQNQEAVAPVEQVATPQIHQGSRGSSESLTVTKVNSSKALLDQVRINAAYLREQDDGYWSANKMIRAVRWGGLNGIPPHQNGQTRLKAPRADLLANLNRLVQEQQWRDLLDKVEAAFLEGANHYWLDLQYYAWQGQQALGGLYLSQIDSSLFELKSLLTRCEGLTGLSFDNGFPFVSADTLKWLEEKVMSSVRKQTSSQAIQKAVLASPSQTKNQESYWQQALLKTQEHGLDAAFAWLETLPEWQTGSGQVKKWVMMARLAVSAQKADWAVKLLEQASKQMQVLTVKEWDRHFTFEVYALWYQLLSENLDNKDIEEVGQLEFLRTELMQADVVRALELIY
;
A
#
# COMPACT_ATOMS: atom_id res chain seq x y z
N MET A 1 8.97 10.50 39.78
CA MET A 1 7.79 9.68 40.07
C MET A 1 7.28 9.19 38.73
N MET A 2 7.21 7.87 38.53
CA MET A 2 6.73 7.31 37.26
C MET A 2 5.22 7.55 37.16
N THR A 3 4.78 8.20 36.08
CA THR A 3 3.35 8.40 35.83
C THR A 3 2.80 7.13 35.20
N LEU A 4 2.11 6.29 35.98
CA LEU A 4 1.44 5.11 35.45
C LEU A 4 0.27 5.52 34.53
N PRO A 5 0.04 4.82 33.40
CA PRO A 5 -1.16 5.01 32.60
C PRO A 5 -2.43 4.83 33.46
N GLN A 6 -3.47 5.62 33.17
CA GLN A 6 -4.70 5.64 33.98
C GLN A 6 -5.36 4.26 34.11
N TRP A 7 -5.28 3.43 33.07
CA TRP A 7 -5.85 2.07 33.07
C TRP A 7 -5.02 1.05 33.87
N VAL A 8 -3.72 1.29 34.05
CA VAL A 8 -2.81 0.38 34.79
C VAL A 8 -2.93 0.59 36.30
N LYS A 9 -3.13 1.85 36.73
CA LYS A 9 -3.24 2.23 38.15
C LYS A 9 -4.25 1.39 38.96
N PRO A 10 -5.48 1.09 38.48
CA PRO A 10 -6.41 0.24 39.22
C PRO A 10 -5.97 -1.24 39.30
N ILE A 11 -5.08 -1.71 38.42
CA ILE A 11 -4.60 -3.11 38.40
C ILE A 11 -3.36 -3.28 39.29
N LEU A 12 -2.40 -2.36 39.19
CA LEU A 12 -1.15 -2.39 39.97
C LEU A 12 -1.26 -1.68 41.33
N GLY A 13 -2.28 -0.86 41.55
CA GLY A 13 -2.36 0.01 42.73
C GLY A 13 -1.16 0.97 42.79
N ASP A 14 -0.68 1.23 44.01
CA ASP A 14 0.53 2.04 44.25
C ASP A 14 1.83 1.23 44.00
N GLU A 15 1.73 -0.06 43.65
CA GLU A 15 2.90 -0.96 43.56
C GLU A 15 3.71 -0.79 42.26
N GLY A 16 3.25 -0.04 41.25
CA GLY A 16 4.01 0.37 40.06
C GLY A 16 5.05 -0.64 39.53
N THR A 17 6.34 -0.27 39.56
CA THR A 17 7.47 -1.13 39.18
C THR A 17 7.95 -2.06 40.30
N SER A 18 7.47 -1.86 41.54
CA SER A 18 8.03 -2.52 42.73
C SER A 18 7.89 -4.04 42.72
N ILE A 19 6.85 -4.60 42.07
CA ILE A 19 6.70 -6.05 41.90
C ILE A 19 7.89 -6.62 41.12
N THR A 20 8.27 -5.95 40.04
CA THR A 20 9.43 -6.34 39.21
C THR A 20 10.73 -6.19 39.98
N ASP A 21 10.93 -5.05 40.62
CA ASP A 21 12.15 -4.78 41.40
C ASP A 21 12.33 -5.83 42.53
N ASN A 22 11.23 -6.23 43.16
CA ASN A 22 11.21 -7.30 44.16
C ASN A 22 11.42 -8.68 43.56
N ASN A 23 11.14 -8.93 42.27
CA ASN A 23 11.26 -10.26 41.66
C ASN A 23 12.58 -10.49 40.92
N ILE A 24 13.30 -9.44 40.52
CA ILE A 24 14.55 -9.56 39.75
C ILE A 24 15.60 -10.45 40.44
N HIS A 25 15.64 -10.47 41.78
CA HIS A 25 16.56 -11.31 42.54
C HIS A 25 16.36 -12.82 42.32
N ARG A 26 15.20 -13.26 41.81
CA ARG A 26 14.94 -14.67 41.47
C ARG A 26 15.75 -15.12 40.25
N TRP A 27 16.25 -14.17 39.46
CA TRP A 27 16.93 -14.42 38.19
C TRP A 27 18.46 -14.24 38.28
N GLN A 28 19.06 -14.27 39.47
CA GLN A 28 20.49 -14.02 39.67
C GLN A 28 21.40 -14.84 38.73
N GLU A 29 21.12 -16.14 38.54
CA GLU A 29 21.90 -17.00 37.62
C GLU A 29 21.91 -16.48 36.17
N TRP A 30 20.84 -15.81 35.73
CA TRP A 30 20.76 -15.22 34.39
C TRP A 30 21.54 -13.90 34.29
N LEU A 31 21.72 -13.25 35.43
CA LEU A 31 22.33 -11.94 35.54
C LEU A 31 23.81 -12.00 35.94
N GLU A 32 24.37 -13.18 36.20
CA GLU A 32 25.81 -13.33 36.43
C GLU A 32 26.61 -12.89 35.18
N PRO A 33 27.69 -12.10 35.34
CA PRO A 33 28.60 -11.80 34.23
C PRO A 33 29.10 -13.07 33.55
N VAL A 34 29.25 -13.05 32.22
CA VAL A 34 29.81 -14.19 31.47
C VAL A 34 31.27 -14.47 31.89
N SER A 35 32.04 -13.41 32.09
CA SER A 35 33.40 -13.44 32.66
C SER A 35 33.72 -12.08 33.28
N ASP A 36 34.78 -12.02 34.10
CA ASP A 36 35.22 -10.77 34.73
C ASP A 36 35.68 -9.72 33.68
N ASP A 37 36.40 -10.16 32.64
CA ASP A 37 36.92 -9.27 31.58
C ASP A 37 35.86 -8.90 30.54
N HIS A 38 34.93 -9.81 30.26
CA HIS A 38 33.83 -9.61 29.31
C HIS A 38 32.48 -9.96 29.96
N PRO A 39 31.90 -9.06 30.78
CA PRO A 39 30.66 -9.33 31.52
C PRO A 39 29.45 -9.68 30.65
N CYS A 40 29.41 -9.19 29.42
CA CYS A 40 28.35 -9.47 28.45
C CYS A 40 28.75 -10.51 27.39
N GLY A 41 29.95 -11.08 27.46
CA GLY A 41 30.47 -12.00 26.46
C GLY A 41 30.61 -11.39 25.06
N GLU A 42 30.47 -12.23 24.04
CA GLU A 42 30.71 -11.89 22.62
C GLU A 42 29.42 -11.84 21.78
N ASP A 43 29.51 -11.43 20.50
CA ASP A 43 28.36 -11.42 19.60
C ASP A 43 27.95 -12.85 19.22
N VAL A 44 26.67 -13.20 19.44
CA VAL A 44 26.10 -14.52 19.12
C VAL A 44 25.95 -14.78 17.62
N ALA A 45 26.32 -13.85 16.74
CA ALA A 45 26.12 -13.97 15.28
C ALA A 45 26.67 -15.28 14.66
N TYR A 46 27.70 -15.88 15.27
CA TYR A 46 28.31 -17.14 14.81
C TYR A 46 28.12 -18.30 15.79
N ALA A 47 27.29 -18.14 16.83
CA ALA A 47 27.01 -19.21 17.79
C ALA A 47 26.01 -20.21 17.20
N ASP A 48 26.32 -21.50 17.29
CA ASP A 48 25.46 -22.57 16.76
C ASP A 48 24.06 -22.56 17.38
N ASP A 49 23.99 -22.32 18.69
CA ASP A 49 22.71 -22.20 19.41
C ASP A 49 21.88 -21.02 18.90
N PHE A 50 22.51 -19.91 18.49
CA PHE A 50 21.80 -18.75 17.96
C PHE A 50 21.25 -19.02 16.55
N GLU A 51 22.02 -19.71 15.72
CA GLU A 51 21.53 -20.14 14.40
C GLU A 51 20.41 -21.17 14.53
N ALA A 52 20.52 -22.12 15.47
CA ALA A 52 19.47 -23.09 15.76
C ALA A 52 18.16 -22.40 16.18
N ILE A 53 18.23 -21.40 17.07
CA ILE A 53 17.07 -20.57 17.45
C ILE A 53 16.46 -19.90 16.21
N LYS A 54 17.28 -19.32 15.33
CA LYS A 54 16.79 -18.65 14.11
C LYS A 54 16.13 -19.62 13.13
N ILE A 55 16.66 -20.83 12.98
CA ILE A 55 16.06 -21.89 12.15
C ILE A 55 14.68 -22.24 12.69
N GLU A 56 14.54 -22.47 14.01
CA GLU A 56 13.25 -22.75 14.62
C GLU A 56 12.28 -21.58 14.43
N LEU A 57 12.71 -20.35 14.69
CA LEU A 57 11.88 -19.16 14.51
C LEU A 57 11.46 -18.91 13.05
N ALA A 58 12.18 -19.45 12.06
CA ALA A 58 11.82 -19.35 10.66
C ALA A 58 10.70 -20.33 10.25
N LYS A 59 10.42 -21.36 11.05
CA LYS A 59 9.36 -22.32 10.79
C LYS A 59 7.97 -21.66 10.88
N LEU A 60 7.08 -22.03 9.96
CA LEU A 60 5.69 -21.58 9.93
C LEU A 60 4.75 -22.45 10.79
N SER A 61 5.14 -23.69 11.09
CA SER A 61 4.43 -24.62 11.96
C SER A 61 5.42 -25.65 12.52
N GLY A 62 5.07 -26.31 13.63
CA GLY A 62 5.92 -27.33 14.25
C GLY A 62 7.25 -26.79 14.79
N MET A 63 7.22 -25.57 15.35
CA MET A 63 8.40 -24.95 15.97
C MET A 63 8.75 -25.68 17.27
N ASP A 64 10.03 -26.01 17.45
CA ASP A 64 10.51 -26.58 18.69
C ASP A 64 10.81 -25.47 19.71
N TYR A 65 9.80 -25.10 20.49
CA TYR A 65 9.94 -24.09 21.53
C TYR A 65 10.90 -24.51 22.63
N ARG A 66 11.02 -25.82 22.90
CA ARG A 66 11.91 -26.35 23.92
C ARG A 66 13.36 -26.15 23.52
N LEU A 67 13.69 -26.40 22.26
CA LEU A 67 15.01 -26.08 21.70
C LEU A 67 15.33 -24.60 21.85
N ILE A 68 14.38 -23.71 21.50
CA ILE A 68 14.59 -22.25 21.63
C ILE A 68 14.87 -21.87 23.08
N LEU A 69 14.12 -22.43 24.03
CA LEU A 69 14.30 -22.18 25.46
C LEU A 69 15.69 -22.64 25.93
N ASP A 70 16.03 -23.90 25.68
CA ASP A 70 17.28 -24.51 26.17
C ASP A 70 18.53 -23.88 25.52
N ALA A 71 18.46 -23.50 24.23
CA ALA A 71 19.53 -22.79 23.54
C ALA A 71 19.66 -21.34 24.04
N SER A 72 18.54 -20.63 24.23
CA SER A 72 18.58 -19.24 24.70
C SER A 72 19.09 -19.15 26.15
N GLU A 73 18.72 -20.09 27.01
CA GLU A 73 19.23 -20.18 28.39
C GLU A 73 20.75 -20.40 28.40
N ARG A 74 21.26 -21.36 27.60
CA ARG A 74 22.70 -21.61 27.49
C ARG A 74 23.45 -20.37 27.04
N LEU A 75 22.99 -19.72 25.97
CA LEU A 75 23.60 -18.49 25.46
C LEU A 75 23.59 -17.38 26.52
N LEU A 76 22.44 -17.08 27.11
CA LEU A 76 22.30 -15.98 28.07
C LEU A 76 23.07 -16.22 29.36
N LYS A 77 23.15 -17.46 29.86
CA LYS A 77 23.90 -17.75 31.08
C LYS A 77 25.41 -17.84 30.85
N ARG A 78 25.86 -18.35 29.69
CA ARG A 78 27.25 -18.80 29.52
C ARG A 78 28.07 -18.10 28.45
N GLU A 79 27.45 -17.49 27.44
CA GLU A 79 28.17 -17.03 26.26
C GLU A 79 27.98 -15.54 25.98
N SER A 80 26.74 -15.04 26.05
CA SER A 80 26.44 -13.66 25.66
C SER A 80 25.17 -13.12 26.29
N LYS A 81 25.27 -11.90 26.82
CA LYS A 81 24.10 -11.12 27.26
C LYS A 81 23.53 -10.36 26.06
N ASP A 82 22.78 -11.08 25.22
CA ASP A 82 22.22 -10.56 23.97
C ASP A 82 20.70 -10.35 24.04
N LEU A 83 20.27 -9.13 23.68
CA LEU A 83 18.87 -8.73 23.68
C LEU A 83 18.02 -9.52 22.68
N ARG A 84 18.56 -9.92 21.53
CA ARG A 84 17.83 -10.74 20.54
C ARG A 84 17.50 -12.09 21.15
N VAL A 85 18.47 -12.71 21.82
CA VAL A 85 18.28 -14.00 22.49
C VAL A 85 17.27 -13.88 23.63
N ALA A 86 17.37 -12.82 24.44
CA ALA A 86 16.40 -12.55 25.50
C ALA A 86 14.97 -12.41 24.97
N THR A 87 14.77 -11.70 23.86
CA THR A 87 13.42 -11.54 23.28
C THR A 87 12.87 -12.83 22.67
N TYR A 88 13.74 -13.68 22.10
CA TYR A 88 13.35 -15.01 21.61
C TYR A 88 12.98 -15.97 22.75
N TYR A 89 13.73 -15.95 23.85
CA TYR A 89 13.41 -16.70 25.06
C TYR A 89 12.05 -16.31 25.65
N ILE A 90 11.75 -15.02 25.73
CA ILE A 90 10.46 -14.51 26.22
C ILE A 90 9.31 -15.07 25.38
N PHE A 91 9.43 -15.02 24.05
CA PHE A 91 8.40 -15.55 23.15
C PHE A 91 8.21 -17.07 23.30
N ALA A 92 9.31 -17.83 23.34
CA ALA A 92 9.22 -19.28 23.53
C ALA A 92 8.63 -19.62 24.92
N SER A 93 8.96 -18.84 25.95
CA SER A 93 8.41 -19.01 27.30
C SER A 93 6.92 -18.71 27.36
N LEU A 94 6.46 -17.70 26.62
CA LEU A 94 5.05 -17.39 26.47
C LEU A 94 4.29 -18.56 25.81
N ARG A 95 4.88 -19.20 24.80
CA ARG A 95 4.25 -20.36 24.15
C ARG A 95 4.23 -21.61 25.03
N ASP A 96 5.28 -21.82 25.84
CA ASP A 96 5.43 -23.00 26.69
C ASP A 96 4.61 -22.91 27.99
N ARG A 97 4.66 -21.75 28.68
CA ARG A 97 4.11 -21.56 30.03
C ARG A 97 3.07 -20.44 30.12
N GLY A 98 2.62 -19.90 28.98
CA GLY A 98 1.62 -18.82 28.95
C GLY A 98 2.12 -17.54 29.61
N LEU A 99 1.22 -16.83 30.29
CA LEU A 99 1.51 -15.53 30.88
C LEU A 99 2.60 -15.60 31.97
N ALA A 100 2.70 -16.71 32.70
CA ALA A 100 3.76 -16.92 33.69
C ALA A 100 5.15 -17.02 33.06
N GLY A 101 5.28 -17.67 31.91
CA GLY A 101 6.54 -17.70 31.16
C GLY A 101 6.90 -16.34 30.58
N PHE A 102 5.89 -15.57 30.16
CA PHE A 102 6.08 -14.22 29.65
C PHE A 102 6.54 -13.24 30.74
N SER A 103 5.91 -13.28 31.92
CA SER A 103 6.28 -12.45 33.08
C SER A 103 7.71 -12.77 33.55
N ASP A 104 8.06 -14.05 33.69
CA ASP A 104 9.42 -14.51 34.01
C ASP A 104 10.46 -13.93 33.04
N GLY A 105 10.20 -14.05 31.73
CA GLY A 105 11.12 -13.57 30.71
C GLY A 105 11.26 -12.04 30.70
N LEU A 106 10.17 -11.30 30.91
CA LEU A 106 10.22 -9.83 31.00
C LEU A 106 11.00 -9.36 32.24
N GLU A 107 10.86 -10.04 33.38
CA GLU A 107 11.65 -9.76 34.58
C GLU A 107 13.15 -10.01 34.36
N ILE A 108 13.52 -11.09 33.66
CA ILE A 108 14.91 -11.35 33.25
C ILE A 108 15.43 -10.20 32.38
N LEU A 109 14.65 -9.77 31.39
CA LEU A 109 15.03 -8.66 30.51
C LEU A 109 15.22 -7.34 31.28
N CYS A 110 14.34 -7.04 32.24
CA CYS A 110 14.51 -5.90 33.15
C CYS A 110 15.85 -6.00 33.89
N GLY A 111 16.16 -7.16 34.48
CA GLY A 111 17.42 -7.39 35.20
C GLY A 111 18.65 -7.22 34.30
N LEU A 112 18.59 -7.72 33.06
CA LEU A 112 19.69 -7.58 32.09
C LEU A 112 19.94 -6.10 31.76
N LEU A 113 18.88 -5.35 31.46
CA LEU A 113 18.96 -3.92 31.14
C LEU A 113 19.46 -3.10 32.34
N GLN A 114 18.96 -3.37 33.54
CA GLN A 114 19.40 -2.69 34.76
C GLN A 114 20.88 -2.95 35.08
N LYS A 115 21.35 -4.20 34.91
CA LYS A 115 22.71 -4.58 35.30
C LYS A 115 23.78 -4.25 34.26
N PHE A 116 23.48 -4.44 32.98
CA PHE A 116 24.49 -4.38 31.91
C PHE A 116 24.32 -3.21 30.95
N ASP A 117 23.12 -2.62 30.87
CA ASP A 117 22.80 -1.40 30.10
C ASP A 117 23.45 -1.36 28.70
N GLN A 118 24.38 -0.42 28.47
CA GLN A 118 24.99 -0.20 27.17
C GLN A 118 25.93 -1.33 26.75
N SER A 119 26.35 -2.19 27.69
CA SER A 119 27.25 -3.32 27.42
C SER A 119 26.55 -4.50 26.77
N LEU A 120 25.21 -4.58 26.80
CA LEU A 120 24.46 -5.66 26.17
C LEU A 120 24.67 -5.72 24.66
N TRP A 121 24.59 -6.93 24.11
CA TRP A 121 24.57 -7.15 22.67
C TRP A 121 23.14 -7.02 22.12
N PRO A 122 22.98 -6.59 20.85
CA PRO A 122 24.01 -6.10 19.94
C PRO A 122 24.51 -4.69 20.30
N LYS A 123 25.76 -4.32 19.97
CA LYS A 123 26.33 -3.02 20.40
C LYS A 123 25.70 -1.79 19.75
N LYS A 124 25.17 -1.92 18.53
CA LYS A 124 24.60 -0.78 17.80
C LYS A 124 23.22 -0.41 18.37
N PRO A 125 22.97 0.86 18.74
CA PRO A 125 21.70 1.28 19.34
C PRO A 125 20.46 0.92 18.51
N VAL A 126 20.53 1.07 17.18
CA VAL A 126 19.44 0.69 16.27
C VAL A 126 19.15 -0.82 16.33
N GLN A 127 20.17 -1.65 16.49
CA GLN A 127 20.00 -3.11 16.57
C GLN A 127 19.41 -3.50 17.93
N LYS A 128 19.80 -2.85 19.04
CA LYS A 128 19.16 -3.04 20.35
C LYS A 128 17.68 -2.69 20.30
N ARG A 129 17.35 -1.53 19.70
CA ARG A 129 15.97 -1.11 19.47
C ARG A 129 15.19 -2.16 18.71
N ASN A 130 15.75 -2.68 17.61
CA ASN A 130 15.06 -3.67 16.80
C ASN A 130 14.87 -5.01 17.54
N ALA A 131 15.85 -5.43 18.37
CA ALA A 131 15.75 -6.63 19.19
C ALA A 131 14.62 -6.51 20.23
N LEU A 132 14.52 -5.36 20.91
CA LEU A 132 13.48 -5.08 21.89
C LEU A 132 12.10 -4.89 21.25
N ASN A 133 12.02 -4.17 20.13
CA ASN A 133 10.77 -4.00 19.37
C ASN A 133 10.21 -5.32 18.82
N TRP A 134 11.04 -6.36 18.69
CA TRP A 134 10.57 -7.67 18.27
C TRP A 134 9.56 -8.27 19.26
N LEU A 135 9.66 -7.97 20.57
CA LEU A 135 8.68 -8.38 21.58
C LEU A 135 7.29 -7.79 21.32
N SER A 136 7.22 -6.60 20.73
CA SER A 136 5.98 -5.92 20.38
C SER A 136 5.46 -6.30 18.99
N GLY A 137 6.04 -7.33 18.35
CA GLY A 137 5.63 -7.79 17.02
C GLY A 137 4.39 -8.68 17.04
N GLU A 138 3.73 -8.79 15.87
CA GLU A 138 2.50 -9.59 15.68
C GLU A 138 2.60 -11.01 16.23
N ARG A 139 3.74 -11.69 16.05
CA ARG A 139 3.92 -13.07 16.51
C ARG A 139 3.75 -13.24 18.03
N VAL A 140 4.23 -12.28 18.82
CA VAL A 140 4.07 -12.29 20.28
C VAL A 140 2.63 -11.92 20.65
N LEU A 141 2.07 -10.90 20.00
CA LEU A 141 0.70 -10.44 20.24
C LEU A 141 -0.35 -11.50 19.90
N ASP A 142 -0.22 -12.20 18.78
CA ASP A 142 -1.13 -13.28 18.39
C ASP A 142 -1.05 -14.45 19.37
N THR A 143 0.15 -14.74 19.88
CA THR A 143 0.31 -15.72 20.95
C THR A 143 -0.38 -15.27 22.24
N LEU A 144 -0.22 -14.01 22.64
CA LEU A 144 -0.90 -13.47 23.82
C LEU A 144 -2.43 -13.58 23.69
N LYS A 145 -3.00 -13.32 22.51
CA LYS A 145 -4.45 -13.48 22.25
C LYS A 145 -4.97 -14.91 22.49
N GLU A 146 -4.11 -15.91 22.33
CA GLU A 146 -4.45 -17.31 22.58
C GLU A 146 -4.31 -17.70 24.06
N VAL A 147 -3.60 -16.89 24.86
CA VAL A 147 -3.39 -17.13 26.29
C VAL A 147 -4.52 -16.49 27.10
N GLY A 148 -5.16 -17.28 27.97
CA GLY A 148 -6.15 -16.78 28.92
C GLY A 148 -5.51 -15.85 29.95
N LEU A 149 -5.96 -14.60 29.99
CA LEU A 149 -5.44 -13.57 30.89
C LEU A 149 -6.13 -13.57 32.28
N SER A 150 -6.63 -14.72 32.73
CA SER A 150 -7.48 -14.87 33.92
C SER A 150 -6.72 -14.76 35.25
N ASP A 151 -5.39 -14.83 35.23
CA ASP A 151 -4.55 -14.83 36.42
C ASP A 151 -4.10 -13.41 36.81
N SER A 152 -4.71 -12.89 37.89
CA SER A 152 -4.42 -11.54 38.38
C SER A 152 -2.96 -11.36 38.83
N THR A 153 -2.28 -12.42 39.28
CA THR A 153 -0.91 -12.36 39.78
C THR A 153 0.08 -12.21 38.63
N GLU A 154 -0.03 -13.07 37.62
CA GLU A 154 0.85 -13.01 36.44
C GLU A 154 0.58 -11.79 35.57
N LEU A 155 -0.67 -11.31 35.53
CA LEU A 155 -1.02 -10.04 34.89
C LEU A 155 -0.33 -8.86 35.60
N LYS A 156 -0.37 -8.80 36.94
CA LYS A 156 0.32 -7.75 37.70
C LYS A 156 1.83 -7.80 37.49
N ARG A 157 2.45 -9.00 37.52
CA ARG A 157 3.89 -9.16 37.23
C ARG A 157 4.23 -8.66 35.82
N THR A 158 3.46 -9.06 34.82
CA THR A 158 3.64 -8.64 33.43
C THR A 158 3.55 -7.14 33.28
N LEU A 159 2.49 -6.51 33.81
CA LEU A 159 2.29 -5.07 33.72
C LEU A 159 3.37 -4.30 34.48
N SER A 160 3.76 -4.75 35.67
CA SER A 160 4.86 -4.16 36.42
C SER A 160 6.16 -4.19 35.60
N ALA A 161 6.47 -5.32 34.97
CA ALA A 161 7.70 -5.46 34.18
C ALA A 161 7.67 -4.57 32.93
N LEU A 162 6.52 -4.50 32.23
CA LEU A 162 6.34 -3.59 31.09
C LEU A 162 6.47 -2.12 31.52
N MET A 163 5.99 -1.76 32.70
CA MET A 163 6.20 -0.41 33.26
C MET A 163 7.68 -0.15 33.56
N SER A 164 8.40 -1.09 34.17
CA SER A 164 9.84 -0.97 34.42
C SER A 164 10.62 -0.79 33.12
N LEU A 165 10.30 -1.58 32.08
CA LEU A 165 10.93 -1.44 30.76
C LEU A 165 10.60 -0.10 30.11
N GLN A 166 9.33 0.34 30.16
CA GLN A 166 8.92 1.64 29.62
C GLN A 166 9.70 2.79 30.30
N HIS A 167 9.81 2.75 31.63
CA HIS A 167 10.57 3.73 32.38
C HIS A 167 12.06 3.73 32.00
N TYR A 168 12.64 2.54 31.82
CA TYR A 168 14.01 2.40 31.37
C TYR A 168 14.23 2.97 29.97
N PHE A 169 13.29 2.72 29.04
CA PHE A 169 13.36 3.22 27.66
C PHE A 169 13.15 4.73 27.56
N ASP A 170 12.44 5.37 28.49
CA ASP A 170 12.29 6.82 28.51
C ASP A 170 13.64 7.55 28.65
N GLY A 171 14.65 6.90 29.24
CA GLY A 171 16.03 7.38 29.31
C GLY A 171 16.82 7.28 27.99
N TRP A 172 16.31 6.57 26.99
CA TRP A 172 16.99 6.41 25.69
C TRP A 172 16.67 7.58 24.75
N GLU A 173 17.60 7.88 23.84
CA GLU A 173 17.39 8.85 22.75
C GLU A 173 16.17 8.48 21.90
N GLU A 174 15.36 9.48 21.53
CA GLU A 174 14.07 9.26 20.85
C GLU A 174 14.21 8.44 19.55
N ALA A 175 15.26 8.66 18.77
CA ALA A 175 15.49 7.98 17.49
C ALA A 175 15.69 6.46 17.64
N VAL A 176 16.25 6.02 18.77
CA VAL A 176 16.59 4.62 19.05
C VAL A 176 15.78 4.03 20.21
N ARG A 177 14.78 4.76 20.72
CA ARG A 177 13.90 4.31 21.80
C ARG A 177 13.02 3.14 21.33
N PRO A 178 13.02 1.99 22.03
CA PRO A 178 12.09 0.90 21.76
C PRO A 178 10.64 1.30 22.10
N SER A 179 9.67 0.67 21.45
CA SER A 179 8.24 0.90 21.70
C SER A 179 7.57 -0.36 22.23
N LEU A 180 7.03 -0.27 23.44
CA LEU A 180 6.17 -1.29 24.04
C LEU A 180 4.69 -1.02 23.78
N PHE A 181 4.36 0.01 23.01
CA PHE A 181 2.99 0.47 22.78
C PHE A 181 2.03 -0.66 22.34
N PRO A 182 2.38 -1.54 21.38
CA PRO A 182 1.48 -2.62 20.97
C PRO A 182 1.14 -3.60 22.11
N LEU A 183 2.12 -3.92 22.97
CA LEU A 183 1.89 -4.78 24.14
C LEU A 183 0.99 -4.09 25.16
N LEU A 184 1.28 -2.82 25.46
CA LEU A 184 0.49 -2.02 26.39
C LEU A 184 -0.96 -1.85 25.90
N GLN A 185 -1.15 -1.56 24.62
CA GLN A 185 -2.45 -1.46 23.98
C GLN A 185 -3.22 -2.78 24.06
N TYR A 186 -2.57 -3.92 23.79
CA TYR A 186 -3.21 -5.23 23.92
C TYR A 186 -3.72 -5.49 25.35
N PHE A 187 -2.90 -5.20 26.37
CA PHE A 187 -3.32 -5.38 27.76
C PHE A 187 -4.37 -4.34 28.19
N GLU A 188 -4.35 -3.13 27.64
CA GLU A 188 -5.38 -2.10 27.87
C GLU A 188 -6.74 -2.53 27.31
N GLU A 189 -6.79 -2.93 26.04
CA GLU A 189 -8.01 -3.42 25.39
C GLU A 189 -8.53 -4.69 26.07
N SER A 190 -7.62 -5.55 26.52
CA SER A 190 -7.98 -6.72 27.31
C SER A 190 -8.51 -6.33 28.69
N SER A 191 -7.93 -5.30 29.34
CA SER A 191 -8.33 -4.79 30.66
C SER A 191 -9.82 -4.38 30.71
N VAL A 192 -10.31 -3.75 29.63
CA VAL A 192 -11.72 -3.34 29.47
C VAL A 192 -12.67 -4.54 29.46
N ARG A 193 -12.23 -5.70 28.95
CA ARG A 193 -13.01 -6.95 28.91
C ARG A 193 -13.15 -7.61 30.29
N PHE A 194 -12.21 -7.38 31.21
CA PHE A 194 -12.36 -7.85 32.61
C PHE A 194 -13.33 -6.99 33.40
N SER A 195 -13.39 -5.69 33.12
CA SER A 195 -14.38 -4.77 33.69
C SER A 195 -15.81 -5.07 33.23
N SER A 196 -15.95 -5.77 32.09
CA SER A 196 -17.21 -6.10 31.43
C SER A 196 -17.39 -7.61 31.24
N SER A 197 -17.21 -8.37 32.32
CA SER A 197 -17.79 -9.73 32.38
C SER A 197 -19.16 -9.68 33.08
N PRO A 198 -20.19 -10.35 32.52
CA PRO A 198 -21.52 -10.39 33.10
C PRO A 198 -21.48 -11.29 34.34
N THR A 199 -21.60 -10.69 35.52
CA THR A 199 -21.89 -11.43 36.75
C THR A 199 -23.26 -12.06 36.59
N SER A 200 -23.27 -13.34 36.27
CA SER A 200 -24.45 -14.19 36.34
C SER A 200 -24.89 -14.25 37.80
N SER A 201 -26.10 -13.75 38.03
CA SER A 201 -26.99 -13.94 39.17
C SER A 201 -26.55 -14.94 40.25
N ASN A 202 -26.40 -14.45 41.49
CA ASN A 202 -27.17 -14.98 42.61
C ASN A 202 -27.33 -13.94 43.74
N GLN A 203 -28.60 -13.60 43.96
CA GLN A 203 -29.29 -13.09 45.16
C GLN A 203 -28.45 -12.62 46.35
N ASN A 204 -28.60 -11.34 46.72
CA ASN A 204 -29.40 -10.99 47.91
C ASN A 204 -29.80 -9.51 47.94
N GLN A 205 -30.96 -9.32 48.55
CA GLN A 205 -31.75 -8.11 48.70
C GLN A 205 -31.02 -7.01 49.48
N GLU A 206 -31.21 -5.74 49.10
CA GLU A 206 -31.87 -4.76 49.97
C GLU A 206 -32.25 -3.50 49.19
N ALA A 207 -33.45 -3.02 49.49
CA ALA A 207 -34.14 -1.93 48.83
C ALA A 207 -33.83 -0.59 49.49
N VAL A 208 -33.67 0.49 48.71
CA VAL A 208 -34.23 1.82 49.05
C VAL A 208 -34.58 2.58 47.76
N ALA A 209 -35.76 3.21 47.81
CA ALA A 209 -36.50 3.91 46.76
C ALA A 209 -35.83 5.22 46.25
N PRO A 210 -36.31 5.78 45.12
CA PRO A 210 -35.71 6.93 44.45
C PRO A 210 -36.21 8.26 45.02
N VAL A 211 -35.34 9.29 45.01
CA VAL A 211 -35.76 10.67 45.26
C VAL A 211 -35.41 11.51 44.04
N GLU A 212 -36.47 12.01 43.40
CA GLU A 212 -36.47 13.09 42.43
C GLU A 212 -35.84 14.36 43.01
N GLN A 213 -35.02 15.06 42.22
CA GLN A 213 -34.93 16.52 42.29
C GLN A 213 -34.91 17.12 40.88
N VAL A 214 -35.84 18.04 40.68
CA VAL A 214 -36.14 18.77 39.45
C VAL A 214 -35.46 20.15 39.48
N ALA A 215 -34.83 20.50 38.35
CA ALA A 215 -34.53 21.83 37.76
C ALA A 215 -33.74 22.88 38.59
N THR A 216 -32.71 23.51 38.02
CA THR A 216 -32.89 24.59 37.02
C THR A 216 -31.60 24.91 36.21
N PRO A 217 -31.71 25.59 35.06
CA PRO A 217 -30.74 25.57 33.97
C PRO A 217 -29.68 26.66 34.07
N GLN A 218 -28.46 26.36 33.61
CA GLN A 218 -27.51 27.38 33.18
C GLN A 218 -27.13 27.16 31.71
N ILE A 219 -27.48 28.17 30.92
CA ILE A 219 -27.14 28.33 29.52
C ILE A 219 -25.66 28.70 29.44
N HIS A 220 -24.82 27.83 28.89
CA HIS A 220 -23.61 28.24 28.18
C HIS A 220 -23.41 27.38 26.94
N GLN A 221 -23.30 28.08 25.81
CA GLN A 221 -23.15 27.55 24.46
C GLN A 221 -21.87 26.74 24.30
N GLY A 222 -21.95 25.64 23.55
CA GLY A 222 -20.80 24.88 23.08
C GLY A 222 -21.14 23.44 22.71
N SER A 223 -21.91 23.24 21.64
CA SER A 223 -21.99 21.93 20.99
C SER A 223 -20.60 21.58 20.45
N ARG A 224 -19.93 20.63 21.08
CA ARG A 224 -18.91 19.77 20.46
C ARG A 224 -19.07 18.37 21.05
N GLY A 225 -19.37 17.42 20.17
CA GLY A 225 -19.49 16.01 20.49
C GLY A 225 -18.25 15.45 21.19
N SER A 226 -18.49 14.36 21.90
CA SER A 226 -17.49 13.43 22.44
C SER A 226 -16.25 13.34 21.55
N SER A 227 -15.15 13.94 21.99
CA SER A 227 -13.86 13.81 21.34
C SER A 227 -13.26 12.47 21.76
N GLU A 228 -13.51 11.42 20.96
CA GLU A 228 -12.64 10.25 20.93
C GLU A 228 -11.21 10.77 20.67
N SER A 229 -10.29 10.51 21.59
CA SER A 229 -8.90 10.90 21.38
C SER A 229 -8.31 9.94 20.34
N LEU A 230 -8.21 10.41 19.10
CA LEU A 230 -7.54 9.72 17.99
C LEU A 230 -6.04 9.63 18.32
N THR A 231 -5.60 8.52 18.92
CA THR A 231 -4.18 8.23 19.07
C THR A 231 -3.60 7.87 17.69
N VAL A 232 -2.96 8.83 17.03
CA VAL A 232 -2.26 8.62 15.76
C VAL A 232 -0.95 7.89 16.05
N THR A 233 -0.91 6.58 15.78
CA THR A 233 0.31 5.76 15.92
C THR A 233 1.34 6.21 14.88
N LYS A 234 2.50 6.70 15.32
CA LYS A 234 3.59 7.17 14.45
C LYS A 234 4.15 6.01 13.61
N VAL A 235 4.05 6.09 12.30
CA VAL A 235 4.65 5.13 11.37
C VAL A 235 6.18 5.26 11.40
N ASN A 236 6.89 4.23 11.91
CA ASN A 236 8.33 4.29 12.21
C ASN A 236 9.21 3.38 11.34
N SER A 237 8.61 2.59 10.44
CA SER A 237 9.32 1.71 9.50
C SER A 237 8.46 1.37 8.30
N SER A 238 9.07 0.96 7.18
CA SER A 238 8.34 0.47 6.01
C SER A 238 7.49 -0.77 6.34
N LYS A 239 7.95 -1.62 7.26
CA LYS A 239 7.17 -2.77 7.73
C LYS A 239 5.92 -2.31 8.49
N ALA A 240 6.08 -1.42 9.49
CA ALA A 240 4.94 -0.86 10.24
C ALA A 240 3.96 -0.11 9.33
N LEU A 241 4.47 0.59 8.30
CA LEU A 241 3.62 1.21 7.28
C LEU A 241 2.79 0.14 6.54
N LEU A 242 3.40 -0.95 6.10
CA LEU A 242 2.69 -2.02 5.39
C LEU A 242 1.71 -2.77 6.29
N ASP A 243 2.04 -2.97 7.56
CA ASP A 243 1.14 -3.61 8.54
C ASP A 243 -0.10 -2.72 8.77
N GLN A 244 0.09 -1.40 8.92
CA GLN A 244 -1.02 -0.44 9.00
C GLN A 244 -1.84 -0.38 7.71
N VAL A 245 -1.20 -0.45 6.55
CA VAL A 245 -1.89 -0.53 5.25
C VAL A 245 -2.72 -1.81 5.15
N ARG A 246 -2.27 -2.95 5.70
CA ARG A 246 -3.08 -4.18 5.73
C ARG A 246 -4.34 -4.00 6.57
N ILE A 247 -4.22 -3.43 7.77
CA ILE A 247 -5.35 -3.17 8.67
C ILE A 247 -6.35 -2.21 7.99
N ASN A 248 -5.86 -1.08 7.50
CA ASN A 248 -6.72 -0.08 6.85
C ASN A 248 -7.36 -0.64 5.57
N ALA A 249 -6.64 -1.45 4.78
CA ALA A 249 -7.19 -2.05 3.58
C ALA A 249 -8.25 -3.11 3.90
N ALA A 250 -8.09 -3.86 4.99
CA ALA A 250 -9.11 -4.78 5.47
C ALA A 250 -10.38 -4.02 5.89
N TYR A 251 -10.23 -2.99 6.72
CA TYR A 251 -11.35 -2.13 7.12
C TYR A 251 -12.07 -1.51 5.92
N LEU A 252 -11.32 -0.97 4.95
CA LEU A 252 -11.89 -0.39 3.73
C LEU A 252 -12.68 -1.43 2.93
N ARG A 253 -12.19 -2.68 2.83
CA ARG A 253 -12.92 -3.75 2.11
C ARG A 253 -14.21 -4.19 2.80
N GLU A 254 -14.33 -3.98 4.11
CA GLU A 254 -15.57 -4.24 4.86
C GLU A 254 -16.65 -3.19 4.59
N GLN A 255 -16.28 -2.02 4.05
CA GLN A 255 -17.23 -0.96 3.69
C GLN A 255 -17.86 -1.21 2.32
N ASP A 256 -19.08 -0.68 2.13
CA ASP A 256 -19.74 -0.65 0.83
C ASP A 256 -18.83 0.04 -0.21
N ASP A 257 -18.60 -0.64 -1.33
CA ASP A 257 -17.75 -0.19 -2.45
C ASP A 257 -16.30 0.18 -2.08
N GLY A 258 -15.82 -0.23 -0.90
CA GLY A 258 -14.52 0.20 -0.38
C GLY A 258 -13.30 -0.55 -0.95
N TYR A 259 -13.52 -1.55 -1.82
CA TYR A 259 -12.46 -2.25 -2.56
C TYR A 259 -11.53 -1.26 -3.29
N TRP A 260 -12.09 -0.21 -3.91
CA TRP A 260 -11.31 0.76 -4.65
C TRP A 260 -10.27 1.48 -3.81
N SER A 261 -10.74 2.02 -2.69
CA SER A 261 -9.94 2.78 -1.74
C SER A 261 -8.83 1.90 -1.17
N ALA A 262 -9.14 0.64 -0.86
CA ALA A 262 -8.16 -0.34 -0.40
C ALA A 262 -7.09 -0.61 -1.49
N ASN A 263 -7.52 -0.91 -2.72
CA ASN A 263 -6.64 -1.18 -3.85
C ASN A 263 -5.67 -0.02 -4.11
N LYS A 264 -6.18 1.22 -4.17
CA LYS A 264 -5.36 2.42 -4.42
C LYS A 264 -4.35 2.71 -3.34
N MET A 265 -4.75 2.62 -2.08
CA MET A 265 -3.84 2.82 -0.95
C MET A 265 -2.68 1.83 -0.99
N ILE A 266 -2.99 0.55 -1.27
CA ILE A 266 -1.98 -0.51 -1.37
C ILE A 266 -0.96 -0.21 -2.49
N ARG A 267 -1.43 0.13 -3.71
CA ARG A 267 -0.52 0.46 -4.83
C ARG A 267 0.28 1.73 -4.56
N ALA A 268 -0.33 2.77 -4.01
CA ALA A 268 0.36 4.02 -3.68
C ALA A 268 1.54 3.77 -2.74
N VAL A 269 1.34 2.95 -1.69
CA VAL A 269 2.42 2.64 -0.73
C VAL A 269 3.49 1.73 -1.32
N ARG A 270 3.12 0.72 -2.11
CA ARG A 270 4.06 -0.27 -2.63
C ARG A 270 4.84 0.18 -3.86
N TRP A 271 4.22 1.01 -4.71
CA TRP A 271 4.84 1.50 -5.95
C TRP A 271 5.26 2.95 -5.90
N GLY A 272 4.76 3.75 -4.94
CA GLY A 272 5.04 5.19 -4.88
C GLY A 272 6.54 5.50 -4.83
N GLY A 273 7.31 4.72 -4.07
CA GLY A 273 8.77 4.89 -3.94
C GLY A 273 9.62 4.25 -5.04
N LEU A 274 9.02 3.53 -6.00
CA LEU A 274 9.77 2.82 -7.03
C LEU A 274 10.10 3.71 -8.23
N ASN A 275 11.36 4.15 -8.32
CA ASN A 275 11.84 5.02 -9.41
C ASN A 275 12.89 4.34 -10.32
N GLY A 276 12.98 3.01 -10.26
CA GLY A 276 13.93 2.23 -11.05
C GLY A 276 13.79 0.73 -10.80
N ILE A 277 14.43 -0.06 -11.65
CA ILE A 277 14.42 -1.52 -11.55
C ILE A 277 15.30 -2.03 -10.39
N PRO A 278 14.95 -3.17 -9.75
CA PRO A 278 15.78 -3.75 -8.69
C PRO A 278 17.14 -4.24 -9.24
N PRO A 279 18.19 -4.29 -8.39
CA PRO A 279 19.50 -4.82 -8.79
C PRO A 279 19.40 -6.27 -9.29
N HIS A 280 20.05 -6.54 -10.43
CA HIS A 280 20.00 -7.84 -11.08
C HIS A 280 21.36 -8.24 -11.69
N GLN A 281 21.52 -9.54 -11.96
CA GLN A 281 22.60 -10.11 -12.76
C GLN A 281 21.96 -10.91 -13.89
N ASN A 282 22.24 -10.56 -15.15
CA ASN A 282 21.65 -11.22 -16.33
C ASN A 282 20.10 -11.34 -16.29
N GLY A 283 19.40 -10.29 -15.85
CA GLY A 283 17.94 -10.29 -15.70
C GLY A 283 17.40 -11.00 -14.45
N GLN A 284 18.26 -11.62 -13.62
CA GLN A 284 17.86 -12.30 -12.39
C GLN A 284 18.15 -11.44 -11.15
N THR A 285 17.14 -11.23 -10.32
CA THR A 285 17.23 -10.43 -9.09
C THR A 285 17.52 -11.30 -7.87
N ARG A 286 17.82 -10.68 -6.72
CA ARG A 286 17.92 -11.36 -5.42
C ARG A 286 16.60 -11.40 -4.63
N LEU A 287 15.51 -11.00 -5.27
CA LEU A 287 14.20 -10.91 -4.65
C LEU A 287 13.59 -12.30 -4.54
N LYS A 288 13.01 -12.62 -3.39
CA LYS A 288 12.37 -13.92 -3.16
C LYS A 288 11.13 -14.07 -4.03
N ALA A 289 11.06 -15.18 -4.75
CA ALA A 289 9.93 -15.52 -5.58
C ALA A 289 8.63 -15.71 -4.77
N PRO A 290 7.46 -15.50 -5.40
CA PRO A 290 6.18 -15.89 -4.82
C PRO A 290 6.14 -17.39 -4.50
N ARG A 291 5.38 -17.75 -3.47
CA ARG A 291 5.27 -19.15 -3.04
C ARG A 291 4.44 -19.95 -4.07
N ALA A 292 4.84 -21.20 -4.32
CA ALA A 292 4.17 -22.04 -5.32
C ALA A 292 2.71 -22.38 -4.96
N ASP A 293 2.40 -22.55 -3.66
CA ASP A 293 1.05 -22.76 -3.16
C ASP A 293 0.13 -21.55 -3.42
N LEU A 294 0.68 -20.34 -3.32
CA LEU A 294 -0.04 -19.11 -3.64
C LEU A 294 -0.44 -19.07 -5.13
N LEU A 295 0.50 -19.35 -6.03
CA LEU A 295 0.23 -19.41 -7.47
C LEU A 295 -0.82 -20.48 -7.81
N ALA A 296 -0.69 -21.68 -7.24
CA ALA A 296 -1.66 -22.76 -7.43
C ALA A 296 -3.06 -22.34 -6.95
N ASN A 297 -3.16 -21.66 -5.82
CA ASN A 297 -4.45 -21.18 -5.30
C ASN A 297 -5.07 -20.08 -6.17
N LEU A 298 -4.27 -19.10 -6.64
CA LEU A 298 -4.76 -18.06 -7.56
C LEU A 298 -5.32 -18.67 -8.86
N ASN A 299 -4.60 -19.63 -9.45
CA ASN A 299 -5.07 -20.34 -10.66
C ASN A 299 -6.36 -21.12 -10.40
N ARG A 300 -6.46 -21.79 -9.24
CA ARG A 300 -7.69 -22.48 -8.83
C ARG A 300 -8.87 -21.52 -8.71
N LEU A 301 -8.70 -20.37 -8.06
CA LEU A 301 -9.75 -19.35 -7.90
C LEU A 301 -10.24 -18.80 -9.25
N VAL A 302 -9.33 -18.61 -10.22
CA VAL A 302 -9.70 -18.24 -11.59
C VAL A 302 -10.50 -19.34 -12.27
N GLN A 303 -10.05 -20.60 -12.18
CA GLN A 303 -10.74 -21.75 -12.79
C GLN A 303 -12.14 -21.96 -12.23
N GLU A 304 -12.29 -21.79 -10.91
CA GLU A 304 -13.57 -21.89 -10.20
C GLU A 304 -14.43 -20.61 -10.31
N GLN A 305 -13.93 -19.56 -10.97
CA GLN A 305 -14.61 -18.26 -11.13
C GLN A 305 -14.97 -17.59 -9.79
N GLN A 306 -14.20 -17.84 -8.73
CA GLN A 306 -14.36 -17.23 -7.41
C GLN A 306 -13.71 -15.83 -7.40
N TRP A 307 -14.32 -14.88 -8.11
CA TRP A 307 -13.71 -13.58 -8.40
C TRP A 307 -13.49 -12.70 -7.17
N ARG A 308 -14.39 -12.75 -6.16
CA ARG A 308 -14.22 -11.96 -4.92
C ARG A 308 -13.03 -12.45 -4.10
N ASP A 309 -12.98 -13.75 -3.87
CA ASP A 309 -11.88 -14.40 -3.15
C ASP A 309 -10.55 -14.26 -3.91
N LEU A 310 -10.59 -14.27 -5.25
CA LEU A 310 -9.43 -13.97 -6.08
C LEU A 310 -8.90 -12.56 -5.79
N LEU A 311 -9.77 -11.55 -5.79
CA LEU A 311 -9.35 -10.17 -5.51
C LEU A 311 -8.77 -10.04 -4.10
N ASP A 312 -9.43 -10.57 -3.07
CA ASP A 312 -8.90 -10.54 -1.71
C ASP A 312 -7.52 -11.21 -1.60
N LYS A 313 -7.35 -12.36 -2.27
CA LYS A 313 -6.08 -13.09 -2.26
C LYS A 313 -4.98 -12.35 -3.01
N VAL A 314 -5.30 -11.72 -4.13
CA VAL A 314 -4.37 -10.89 -4.91
C VAL A 314 -3.89 -9.70 -4.08
N GLU A 315 -4.79 -9.01 -3.39
CA GLU A 315 -4.45 -7.85 -2.57
C GLU A 315 -3.57 -8.22 -1.37
N ALA A 316 -3.90 -9.33 -0.69
CA ALA A 316 -3.06 -9.87 0.38
C ALA A 316 -1.66 -10.26 -0.15
N ALA A 317 -1.62 -11.00 -1.27
CA ALA A 317 -0.38 -11.43 -1.90
C ALA A 317 0.51 -10.25 -2.30
N PHE A 318 -0.07 -9.15 -2.80
CA PHE A 318 0.68 -7.98 -3.23
C PHE A 318 1.39 -7.25 -2.08
N LEU A 319 0.86 -7.35 -0.86
CA LEU A 319 1.46 -6.84 0.38
C LEU A 319 2.49 -7.80 1.01
N GLU A 320 2.64 -9.02 0.49
CA GLU A 320 3.64 -10.00 0.94
C GLU A 320 5.00 -9.73 0.28
N GLY A 321 6.07 -9.71 1.09
CA GLY A 321 7.47 -9.72 0.62
C GLY A 321 7.77 -8.80 -0.58
N ALA A 322 8.37 -9.37 -1.62
CA ALA A 322 8.72 -8.70 -2.86
C ALA A 322 7.63 -8.81 -3.96
N ASN A 323 6.44 -9.32 -3.63
CA ASN A 323 5.39 -9.61 -4.62
C ASN A 323 4.82 -8.37 -5.32
N HIS A 324 5.12 -7.16 -4.85
CA HIS A 324 4.80 -5.92 -5.57
C HIS A 324 5.52 -5.79 -6.91
N TYR A 325 6.56 -6.60 -7.16
CA TYR A 325 7.19 -6.75 -8.47
C TYR A 325 6.57 -7.86 -9.34
N TRP A 326 5.71 -8.71 -8.76
CA TRP A 326 5.04 -9.78 -9.50
C TRP A 326 3.83 -9.22 -10.26
N LEU A 327 4.02 -8.96 -11.54
CA LEU A 327 3.03 -8.26 -12.37
C LEU A 327 1.82 -9.12 -12.73
N ASP A 328 1.93 -10.46 -12.66
CA ASP A 328 0.77 -11.34 -12.88
C ASP A 328 -0.34 -11.10 -11.85
N LEU A 329 0.00 -10.64 -10.62
CA LEU A 329 -1.02 -10.24 -9.65
C LEU A 329 -1.96 -9.16 -10.19
N GLN A 330 -1.44 -8.25 -11.02
CA GLN A 330 -2.28 -7.21 -11.63
C GLN A 330 -3.17 -7.77 -12.74
N TYR A 331 -2.71 -8.82 -13.43
CA TYR A 331 -3.53 -9.52 -14.41
C TYR A 331 -4.67 -10.29 -13.73
N TYR A 332 -4.39 -11.00 -12.64
CA TYR A 332 -5.44 -11.64 -11.83
C TYR A 332 -6.44 -10.63 -11.27
N ALA A 333 -5.97 -9.49 -10.73
CA ALA A 333 -6.86 -8.41 -10.28
C ALA A 333 -7.76 -7.92 -11.43
N TRP A 334 -7.17 -7.67 -12.59
CA TRP A 334 -7.92 -7.21 -13.77
C TRP A 334 -8.98 -8.22 -14.21
N GLN A 335 -8.65 -9.52 -14.24
CA GLN A 335 -9.62 -10.58 -14.57
C GLN A 335 -10.80 -10.60 -13.58
N GLY A 336 -10.52 -10.54 -12.28
CA GLY A 336 -11.56 -10.50 -11.25
C GLY A 336 -12.45 -9.25 -11.34
N GLN A 337 -11.85 -8.07 -11.55
CA GLN A 337 -12.60 -6.82 -11.70
C GLN A 337 -13.46 -6.82 -12.97
N GLN A 338 -12.95 -7.35 -14.09
CA GLN A 338 -13.71 -7.49 -15.34
C GLN A 338 -14.92 -8.39 -15.14
N ALA A 339 -14.73 -9.53 -14.47
CA ALA A 339 -15.77 -10.53 -14.28
C ALA A 339 -16.86 -10.08 -13.29
N LEU A 340 -16.49 -9.34 -12.24
CA LEU A 340 -17.44 -8.78 -11.27
C LEU A 340 -18.25 -7.61 -11.84
N GLY A 341 -17.71 -6.88 -12.82
CA GLY A 341 -18.42 -5.80 -13.49
C GLY A 341 -18.73 -4.61 -12.56
N GLY A 342 -19.75 -3.83 -12.92
CA GLY A 342 -20.24 -2.72 -12.10
C GLY A 342 -19.16 -1.70 -11.73
N LEU A 343 -19.06 -1.38 -10.44
CA LEU A 343 -18.09 -0.43 -9.91
C LEU A 343 -16.64 -0.92 -10.02
N TYR A 344 -16.41 -2.24 -10.03
CA TYR A 344 -15.06 -2.77 -10.26
C TYR A 344 -14.58 -2.43 -11.67
N LEU A 345 -15.44 -2.62 -12.67
CA LEU A 345 -15.16 -2.34 -14.08
C LEU A 345 -14.93 -0.85 -14.35
N SER A 346 -15.69 0.04 -13.70
CA SER A 346 -15.56 1.49 -13.90
C SER A 346 -14.22 2.06 -13.43
N GLN A 347 -13.49 1.33 -12.59
CA GLN A 347 -12.25 1.75 -11.96
C GLN A 347 -10.99 1.09 -12.55
N ILE A 348 -11.15 0.06 -13.39
CA ILE A 348 -10.04 -0.67 -14.01
C ILE A 348 -9.09 0.25 -14.76
N ASP A 349 -9.62 1.19 -15.56
CA ASP A 349 -8.80 2.05 -16.42
C ASP A 349 -7.78 2.87 -15.60
N SER A 350 -8.15 3.27 -14.38
CA SER A 350 -7.24 3.96 -13.46
C SER A 350 -6.18 3.03 -12.85
N SER A 351 -6.47 1.75 -12.65
CA SER A 351 -5.47 0.75 -12.23
C SER A 351 -4.46 0.46 -13.34
N LEU A 352 -4.94 0.38 -14.59
CA LEU A 352 -4.07 0.20 -15.77
C LEU A 352 -3.14 1.41 -15.97
N PHE A 353 -3.64 2.62 -15.72
CA PHE A 353 -2.81 3.84 -15.79
C PHE A 353 -1.68 3.85 -14.75
N GLU A 354 -1.94 3.41 -13.52
CA GLU A 354 -0.91 3.28 -12.50
C GLU A 354 0.14 2.25 -12.86
N LEU A 355 -0.29 1.10 -13.39
CA LEU A 355 0.62 0.07 -13.87
C LEU A 355 1.49 0.58 -15.03
N LYS A 356 0.91 1.34 -15.96
CA LYS A 356 1.66 2.01 -17.02
C LYS A 356 2.68 2.99 -16.45
N SER A 357 2.27 3.82 -15.49
CA SER A 357 3.15 4.80 -14.84
C SER A 357 4.31 4.14 -14.09
N LEU A 358 4.08 2.98 -13.47
CA LEU A 358 5.16 2.17 -12.89
C LEU A 358 6.13 1.68 -13.97
N LEU A 359 5.62 1.08 -15.05
CA LEU A 359 6.45 0.51 -16.11
C LEU A 359 7.25 1.57 -16.86
N THR A 360 6.74 2.79 -17.00
CA THR A 360 7.49 3.93 -17.54
C THR A 360 8.61 4.36 -16.61
N ARG A 361 8.39 4.39 -15.28
CA ARG A 361 9.44 4.75 -14.30
C ARG A 361 10.48 3.65 -14.11
N CYS A 362 10.09 2.40 -14.31
CA CYS A 362 10.92 1.21 -14.12
C CYS A 362 11.10 0.48 -15.46
N GLU A 363 11.68 1.16 -16.45
CA GLU A 363 11.91 0.59 -17.78
C GLU A 363 12.74 -0.71 -17.69
N GLY A 364 12.31 -1.75 -18.38
CA GLY A 364 12.94 -3.07 -18.34
C GLY A 364 12.44 -4.01 -17.23
N LEU A 365 11.52 -3.57 -16.36
CA LEU A 365 10.98 -4.39 -15.27
C LEU A 365 10.32 -5.69 -15.75
N THR A 366 9.68 -5.67 -16.92
CA THR A 366 9.06 -6.86 -17.54
C THR A 366 10.06 -7.92 -17.98
N GLY A 367 11.36 -7.58 -18.11
CA GLY A 367 12.41 -8.52 -18.49
C GLY A 367 13.09 -9.21 -17.30
N LEU A 368 12.66 -8.95 -16.06
CA LEU A 368 13.32 -9.44 -14.85
C LEU A 368 12.66 -10.71 -14.27
N SER A 369 13.45 -11.41 -13.46
CA SER A 369 13.05 -12.60 -12.72
C SER A 369 13.49 -12.55 -11.26
N PHE A 370 12.80 -13.32 -10.42
CA PHE A 370 13.13 -13.53 -9.00
C PHE A 370 14.39 -14.41 -8.85
N ASP A 371 14.82 -14.61 -7.60
CA ASP A 371 16.06 -15.32 -7.25
C ASP A 371 16.12 -16.78 -7.74
N ASN A 372 14.97 -17.43 -7.93
CA ASN A 372 14.87 -18.78 -8.48
C ASN A 372 14.60 -18.83 -10.00
N GLY A 373 14.60 -17.67 -10.68
CA GLY A 373 14.32 -17.56 -12.11
C GLY A 373 12.82 -17.48 -12.47
N PHE A 374 11.91 -17.53 -11.48
CA PHE A 374 10.50 -17.25 -11.71
C PHE A 374 10.34 -15.83 -12.30
N PRO A 375 9.64 -15.65 -13.43
CA PRO A 375 9.58 -14.34 -14.08
C PRO A 375 8.70 -13.36 -13.30
N PHE A 376 8.98 -12.06 -13.40
CA PHE A 376 8.08 -11.02 -12.87
C PHE A 376 6.76 -10.96 -13.64
N VAL A 377 6.79 -11.39 -14.90
CA VAL A 377 5.65 -11.38 -15.81
C VAL A 377 5.62 -12.68 -16.61
N SER A 378 4.50 -13.38 -16.58
CA SER A 378 4.26 -14.53 -17.46
C SER A 378 4.05 -14.09 -18.92
N ALA A 379 4.13 -15.04 -19.86
CA ALA A 379 3.91 -14.74 -21.28
C ALA A 379 2.52 -14.16 -21.55
N ASP A 380 1.49 -14.69 -20.89
CA ASP A 380 0.10 -14.23 -21.04
C ASP A 380 -0.08 -12.83 -20.47
N THR A 381 0.47 -12.56 -19.28
CA THR A 381 0.47 -11.22 -18.69
C THR A 381 1.26 -10.25 -19.56
N LEU A 382 2.38 -10.66 -20.15
CA LEU A 382 3.18 -9.78 -21.01
C LEU A 382 2.36 -9.35 -22.24
N LYS A 383 1.66 -10.29 -22.88
CA LYS A 383 0.76 -9.99 -23.99
C LYS A 383 -0.37 -9.04 -23.55
N TRP A 384 -0.98 -9.28 -22.39
CA TRP A 384 -2.00 -8.39 -21.83
C TRP A 384 -1.45 -6.99 -21.53
N LEU A 385 -0.23 -6.88 -20.97
CA LEU A 385 0.43 -5.60 -20.74
C LEU A 385 0.65 -4.86 -22.05
N GLU A 386 1.14 -5.54 -23.09
CA GLU A 386 1.34 -4.94 -24.42
C GLU A 386 0.03 -4.40 -25.02
N GLU A 387 -1.06 -5.14 -24.86
CA GLU A 387 -2.37 -4.78 -25.43
C GLU A 387 -3.11 -3.69 -24.63
N LYS A 388 -3.06 -3.75 -23.29
CA LYS A 388 -3.92 -2.95 -22.40
C LYS A 388 -3.20 -1.83 -21.64
N VAL A 389 -1.90 -1.93 -21.45
CA VAL A 389 -1.12 -1.02 -20.59
C VAL A 389 -0.07 -0.26 -21.38
N MET A 390 0.69 -0.97 -22.20
CA MET A 390 1.85 -0.51 -22.96
C MET A 390 1.52 -0.28 -24.44
N SER A 391 0.24 -0.25 -24.82
CA SER A 391 -0.23 -0.01 -26.19
C SER A 391 0.22 1.34 -26.79
N SER A 392 0.85 2.20 -25.97
CA SER A 392 1.52 3.43 -26.40
C SER A 392 3.06 3.35 -26.45
N VAL A 393 3.70 2.34 -25.86
CA VAL A 393 5.16 2.28 -25.63
C VAL A 393 5.92 1.58 -26.76
N ARG A 394 5.26 0.76 -27.58
CA ARG A 394 5.90 0.12 -28.76
C ARG A 394 6.24 1.08 -29.91
N LYS A 395 5.95 2.39 -29.80
CA LYS A 395 6.27 3.39 -30.83
C LYS A 395 7.63 4.09 -30.66
N GLN A 396 8.45 3.77 -29.65
CA GLN A 396 9.67 4.54 -29.34
C GLN A 396 11.04 3.87 -29.61
N THR A 397 11.13 2.63 -30.09
CA THR A 397 12.45 1.95 -30.30
C THR A 397 12.68 1.36 -31.70
N SER A 398 12.03 1.89 -32.73
CA SER A 398 12.52 1.73 -34.11
C SER A 398 12.24 2.99 -34.92
N SER A 399 13.30 3.71 -35.26
CA SER A 399 13.27 4.89 -36.12
C SER A 399 12.81 4.51 -37.54
N GLN A 400 11.65 5.03 -37.98
CA GLN A 400 11.52 5.93 -39.14
C GLN A 400 10.05 6.12 -39.55
N ALA A 401 9.71 7.41 -39.70
CA ALA A 401 8.67 7.97 -40.56
C ALA A 401 7.17 7.78 -40.18
N ILE A 402 6.60 8.90 -39.70
CA ILE A 402 5.22 9.36 -39.82
C ILE A 402 4.15 8.53 -39.06
N GLN A 403 3.73 9.00 -37.89
CA GLN A 403 2.33 9.38 -37.57
C GLN A 403 2.09 9.58 -36.05
N LYS A 404 2.04 10.88 -35.67
CA LYS A 404 1.00 11.59 -34.89
C LYS A 404 0.39 10.95 -33.62
N ALA A 405 0.66 11.58 -32.47
CA ALA A 405 -0.28 12.45 -31.70
C ALA A 405 -1.79 12.08 -31.77
N VAL A 406 -2.64 11.95 -30.73
CA VAL A 406 -2.65 12.38 -29.31
C VAL A 406 -3.74 11.57 -28.52
N LEU A 407 -3.63 11.54 -27.17
CA LEU A 407 -4.59 11.08 -26.14
C LEU A 407 -5.78 12.03 -25.88
N ALA A 408 -6.99 11.50 -25.62
CA ALA A 408 -8.08 12.16 -24.85
C ALA A 408 -8.86 11.16 -23.93
N SER A 409 -9.52 11.67 -22.88
CA SER A 409 -10.10 11.01 -21.67
C SER A 409 -11.15 9.87 -21.84
N PRO A 410 -11.37 8.99 -20.81
CA PRO A 410 -11.77 7.57 -20.98
C PRO A 410 -13.26 7.21 -21.15
N SER A 411 -14.22 8.06 -20.74
CA SER A 411 -15.64 7.66 -20.71
C SER A 411 -16.40 7.90 -22.02
N GLN A 412 -15.86 8.72 -22.92
CA GLN A 412 -16.35 8.85 -24.30
C GLN A 412 -15.45 8.14 -25.32
N THR A 413 -14.20 7.79 -24.96
CA THR A 413 -13.24 7.18 -25.89
C THR A 413 -13.48 5.71 -26.16
N LYS A 414 -14.11 4.93 -25.25
CA LYS A 414 -14.56 3.58 -25.61
C LYS A 414 -15.58 3.62 -26.76
N ASN A 415 -16.47 4.61 -26.76
CA ASN A 415 -17.39 4.86 -27.87
C ASN A 415 -16.67 5.49 -29.07
N GLN A 416 -15.78 6.48 -28.90
CA GLN A 416 -15.10 7.15 -30.02
C GLN A 416 -14.10 6.25 -30.77
N GLU A 417 -13.36 5.38 -30.08
CA GLU A 417 -12.46 4.41 -30.72
C GLU A 417 -13.27 3.32 -31.42
N SER A 418 -14.40 2.89 -30.82
CA SER A 418 -15.39 2.03 -31.49
C SER A 418 -16.00 2.72 -32.72
N TYR A 419 -16.37 3.99 -32.61
CA TYR A 419 -16.92 4.78 -33.72
C TYR A 419 -15.86 5.04 -34.79
N TRP A 420 -14.59 5.24 -34.41
CA TRP A 420 -13.47 5.37 -35.34
C TRP A 420 -13.26 4.09 -36.13
N GLN A 421 -13.23 2.93 -35.46
CA GLN A 421 -13.10 1.63 -36.12
C GLN A 421 -14.29 1.32 -37.03
N GLN A 422 -15.51 1.63 -36.60
CA GLN A 422 -16.71 1.47 -37.42
C GLN A 422 -16.73 2.44 -38.61
N ALA A 423 -16.31 3.70 -38.43
CA ALA A 423 -16.23 4.67 -39.51
C ALA A 423 -15.14 4.28 -40.52
N LEU A 424 -14.02 3.75 -40.04
CA LEU A 424 -12.94 3.25 -40.89
C LEU A 424 -13.41 2.03 -41.70
N LEU A 425 -14.10 1.08 -41.07
CA LEU A 425 -14.69 -0.07 -41.75
C LEU A 425 -15.70 0.37 -42.82
N LYS A 426 -16.62 1.29 -42.48
CA LYS A 426 -17.58 1.85 -43.45
C LYS A 426 -16.91 2.58 -44.59
N THR A 427 -15.81 3.28 -44.32
CA THR A 427 -15.01 3.94 -45.36
C THR A 427 -14.39 2.90 -46.30
N GLN A 428 -13.89 1.78 -45.77
CA GLN A 428 -13.32 0.68 -46.56
C GLN A 428 -14.38 -0.07 -47.38
N GLU A 429 -15.59 -0.25 -46.84
CA GLU A 429 -16.66 -1.00 -47.51
C GLU A 429 -17.44 -0.16 -48.55
N HIS A 430 -17.68 1.12 -48.26
CA HIS A 430 -18.64 1.95 -48.99
C HIS A 430 -18.17 3.38 -49.28
N GLY A 431 -16.93 3.74 -48.93
CA GLY A 431 -16.35 5.06 -49.18
C GLY A 431 -16.70 6.11 -48.12
N LEU A 432 -16.10 7.30 -48.24
CA LEU A 432 -16.21 8.39 -47.27
C LEU A 432 -17.65 8.88 -47.08
N ASP A 433 -18.42 8.96 -48.17
CA ASP A 433 -19.79 9.49 -48.12
C ASP A 433 -20.70 8.65 -47.21
N ALA A 434 -20.54 7.32 -47.27
CA ALA A 434 -21.27 6.38 -46.42
C ALA A 434 -20.83 6.47 -44.95
N ALA A 435 -19.53 6.66 -44.70
CA ALA A 435 -19.01 6.86 -43.35
C ALA A 435 -19.51 8.18 -42.76
N PHE A 436 -19.50 9.28 -43.53
CA PHE A 436 -19.99 10.58 -43.08
C PHE A 436 -21.50 10.57 -42.84
N ALA A 437 -22.27 10.00 -43.74
CA ALA A 437 -23.71 9.83 -43.56
C ALA A 437 -24.04 9.05 -42.29
N TRP A 438 -23.29 7.99 -42.00
CA TRP A 438 -23.45 7.24 -40.76
C TRP A 438 -23.08 8.07 -39.51
N LEU A 439 -21.98 8.82 -39.54
CA LEU A 439 -21.60 9.71 -38.43
C LEU A 439 -22.63 10.80 -38.15
N GLU A 440 -23.35 11.26 -39.18
CA GLU A 440 -24.48 12.19 -39.03
C GLU A 440 -25.69 11.55 -38.34
N THR A 441 -25.88 10.24 -38.44
CA THR A 441 -27.01 9.55 -37.77
C THR A 441 -26.84 9.35 -36.27
N LEU A 442 -25.64 9.61 -35.72
CA LEU A 442 -25.35 9.34 -34.31
C LEU A 442 -25.99 10.41 -33.40
N PRO A 443 -26.93 10.03 -32.51
CA PRO A 443 -27.70 10.99 -31.70
C PRO A 443 -26.81 11.73 -30.68
N GLU A 444 -25.76 11.09 -30.19
CA GLU A 444 -24.79 11.68 -29.26
C GLU A 444 -24.01 12.85 -29.88
N TRP A 445 -23.96 12.92 -31.22
CA TRP A 445 -23.13 13.87 -31.97
C TRP A 445 -23.94 15.04 -32.55
N GLN A 446 -25.22 15.13 -32.17
CA GLN A 446 -26.11 16.23 -32.51
C GLN A 446 -25.97 17.44 -31.57
N THR A 447 -25.32 17.25 -30.42
CA THR A 447 -25.04 18.32 -29.43
C THR A 447 -23.86 19.19 -29.86
N GLY A 448 -23.78 20.44 -29.38
CA GLY A 448 -22.70 21.37 -29.76
C GLY A 448 -21.28 20.81 -29.57
N SER A 449 -21.00 20.17 -28.43
CA SER A 449 -19.70 19.51 -28.17
C SER A 449 -19.51 18.24 -29.01
N GLY A 450 -20.60 17.48 -29.25
CA GLY A 450 -20.60 16.32 -30.13
C GLY A 450 -20.30 16.67 -31.59
N GLN A 451 -20.77 17.80 -32.08
CA GLN A 451 -20.54 18.28 -33.45
C GLN A 451 -19.05 18.57 -33.72
N VAL A 452 -18.35 19.20 -32.76
CA VAL A 452 -16.90 19.43 -32.87
C VAL A 452 -16.14 18.11 -33.01
N LYS A 453 -16.47 17.14 -32.15
CA LYS A 453 -15.87 15.79 -32.17
C LYS A 453 -16.17 15.06 -33.49
N LYS A 454 -17.39 15.19 -34.00
CA LYS A 454 -17.80 14.64 -35.31
C LYS A 454 -16.97 15.21 -36.45
N TRP A 455 -16.83 16.54 -36.55
CA TRP A 455 -16.06 17.16 -37.64
C TRP A 455 -14.57 16.81 -37.57
N VAL A 456 -13.99 16.72 -36.37
CA VAL A 456 -12.60 16.26 -36.21
C VAL A 456 -12.45 14.80 -36.65
N MET A 457 -13.44 13.94 -36.36
CA MET A 457 -13.44 12.55 -36.84
C MET A 457 -13.54 12.46 -38.36
N MET A 458 -14.46 13.22 -38.96
CA MET A 458 -14.61 13.30 -40.42
C MET A 458 -13.35 13.84 -41.09
N ALA A 459 -12.70 14.85 -40.49
CA ALA A 459 -11.44 15.40 -40.98
C ALA A 459 -10.33 14.33 -40.97
N ARG A 460 -10.20 13.56 -39.88
CA ARG A 460 -9.22 12.46 -39.80
C ARG A 460 -9.48 11.37 -40.84
N LEU A 461 -10.75 11.01 -41.09
CA LEU A 461 -11.12 10.07 -42.17
C LEU A 461 -10.77 10.63 -43.55
N ALA A 462 -11.10 11.90 -43.81
CA ALA A 462 -10.76 12.58 -45.05
C ALA A 462 -9.23 12.59 -45.30
N VAL A 463 -8.42 12.87 -44.26
CA VAL A 463 -6.96 12.75 -44.34
C VAL A 463 -6.52 11.33 -44.67
N SER A 464 -7.11 10.31 -44.01
CA SER A 464 -6.77 8.90 -44.28
C SER A 464 -7.07 8.47 -45.73
N ALA A 465 -8.07 9.12 -46.34
CA ALA A 465 -8.47 8.93 -47.74
C ALA A 465 -7.85 9.95 -48.71
N GLN A 466 -6.81 10.67 -48.29
CA GLN A 466 -6.05 11.64 -49.11
C GLN A 466 -6.89 12.82 -49.63
N LYS A 467 -7.92 13.25 -48.89
CA LYS A 467 -8.78 14.42 -49.17
C LYS A 467 -8.47 15.57 -48.20
N ALA A 468 -7.28 16.15 -48.32
CA ALA A 468 -6.81 17.21 -47.40
C ALA A 468 -7.70 18.46 -47.41
N ASP A 469 -8.14 18.91 -48.60
CA ASP A 469 -8.99 20.10 -48.75
C ASP A 469 -10.31 19.99 -47.95
N TRP A 470 -10.88 18.79 -47.90
CA TRP A 470 -12.10 18.51 -47.14
C TRP A 470 -11.82 18.55 -45.64
N ALA A 471 -10.70 17.98 -45.21
CA ALA A 471 -10.28 18.00 -43.82
C ALA A 471 -10.05 19.42 -43.31
N VAL A 472 -9.43 20.30 -44.12
CA VAL A 472 -9.23 21.71 -43.78
C VAL A 472 -10.56 22.42 -43.56
N LYS A 473 -11.54 22.26 -44.46
CA LYS A 473 -12.86 22.89 -44.31
C LYS A 473 -13.65 22.37 -43.11
N LEU A 474 -13.53 21.08 -42.78
CA LEU A 474 -14.13 20.49 -41.59
C LEU A 474 -13.49 21.02 -40.29
N LEU A 475 -12.17 21.23 -40.28
CA LEU A 475 -11.45 21.79 -39.13
C LEU A 475 -11.72 23.29 -38.96
N GLU A 476 -11.89 24.04 -40.04
CA GLU A 476 -12.33 25.43 -40.01
C GLU A 476 -13.71 25.55 -39.34
N GLN A 477 -14.64 24.65 -39.69
CA GLN A 477 -15.97 24.58 -39.08
C GLN A 477 -15.90 24.17 -37.59
N ALA A 478 -15.05 23.20 -37.26
CA ALA A 478 -14.80 22.81 -35.87
C ALA A 478 -14.25 23.96 -35.03
N SER A 479 -13.33 24.75 -35.58
CA SER A 479 -12.76 25.93 -34.92
C SER A 479 -13.81 26.98 -34.57
N LYS A 480 -14.69 27.34 -35.53
CA LYS A 480 -15.78 28.30 -35.28
C LYS A 480 -16.67 27.86 -34.12
N GLN A 481 -17.02 26.58 -34.07
CA GLN A 481 -17.84 26.02 -32.99
C GLN A 481 -17.07 25.92 -31.67
N MET A 482 -15.77 25.64 -31.70
CA MET A 482 -14.92 25.63 -30.51
C MET A 482 -14.80 27.01 -29.86
N GLN A 483 -14.80 28.08 -30.66
CA GLN A 483 -14.83 29.46 -30.16
C GLN A 483 -16.16 29.77 -29.47
N VAL A 484 -17.30 29.38 -30.06
CA VAL A 484 -18.63 29.57 -29.46
C VAL A 484 -18.78 28.82 -28.14
N LEU A 485 -18.24 27.60 -28.06
CA LEU A 485 -18.31 26.76 -26.86
C LEU A 485 -17.18 27.01 -25.85
N THR A 486 -16.34 28.02 -26.11
CA THR A 486 -15.15 28.37 -25.32
C THR A 486 -14.28 27.17 -24.92
N VAL A 487 -14.11 26.20 -25.84
CA VAL A 487 -13.40 24.93 -25.57
C VAL A 487 -11.99 25.14 -25.05
N LYS A 488 -11.33 26.20 -25.53
CA LYS A 488 -10.00 26.61 -25.07
C LYS A 488 -9.92 26.90 -23.57
N GLU A 489 -11.01 27.28 -22.92
CA GLU A 489 -11.03 27.58 -21.48
C GLU A 489 -11.11 26.31 -20.63
N TRP A 490 -11.79 25.27 -21.10
CA TRP A 490 -12.09 24.08 -20.31
C TRP A 490 -11.41 22.79 -20.81
N ASP A 491 -10.91 22.73 -22.05
CA ASP A 491 -10.11 21.63 -22.60
C ASP A 491 -9.03 22.15 -23.58
N ARG A 492 -7.99 22.79 -22.99
CA ARG A 492 -6.83 23.32 -23.73
C ARG A 492 -6.10 22.27 -24.54
N HIS A 493 -6.05 21.04 -24.02
CA HIS A 493 -5.34 19.94 -24.66
C HIS A 493 -6.06 19.52 -25.94
N PHE A 494 -7.38 19.29 -25.88
CA PHE A 494 -8.17 19.00 -27.08
C PHE A 494 -8.12 20.16 -28.09
N THR A 495 -8.21 21.41 -27.62
CA THR A 495 -8.02 22.58 -28.50
C THR A 495 -6.68 22.55 -29.23
N PHE A 496 -5.61 22.22 -28.53
CA PHE A 496 -4.28 22.09 -29.12
C PHE A 496 -4.27 21.01 -30.22
N GLU A 497 -4.87 19.84 -30.01
CA GLU A 497 -4.86 18.78 -31.04
C GLU A 497 -5.57 19.19 -32.34
N VAL A 498 -6.71 19.87 -32.21
CA VAL A 498 -7.50 20.29 -33.38
C VAL A 498 -6.72 21.34 -34.18
N TYR A 499 -6.16 22.35 -33.51
CA TYR A 499 -5.38 23.39 -34.17
C TYR A 499 -4.04 22.87 -34.69
N ALA A 500 -3.42 21.90 -34.03
CA ALA A 500 -2.18 21.29 -34.51
C ALA A 500 -2.42 20.49 -35.79
N LEU A 501 -3.52 19.72 -35.83
CA LEU A 501 -3.92 18.99 -37.03
C LEU A 501 -4.22 19.95 -38.19
N TRP A 502 -4.95 21.03 -37.92
CA TRP A 502 -5.27 22.05 -38.93
C TRP A 502 -4.01 22.76 -39.43
N TYR A 503 -3.13 23.20 -38.52
CA TYR A 503 -1.87 23.85 -38.86
C TYR A 503 -1.00 22.97 -39.77
N GLN A 504 -0.86 21.68 -39.43
CA GLN A 504 -0.08 20.75 -40.24
C GLN A 504 -0.66 20.60 -41.64
N LEU A 505 -1.97 20.34 -41.76
CA LEU A 505 -2.62 20.16 -43.05
C LEU A 505 -2.55 21.41 -43.93
N LEU A 506 -2.72 22.59 -43.33
CA LEU A 506 -2.63 23.85 -44.04
C LEU A 506 -1.19 24.18 -44.42
N SER A 507 -0.22 23.90 -43.55
CA SER A 507 1.21 24.11 -43.83
C SER A 507 1.76 23.18 -44.92
N GLU A 508 1.28 21.93 -44.98
CA GLU A 508 1.67 20.93 -45.97
C GLU A 508 1.12 21.25 -47.37
N ASN A 509 -0.01 21.98 -47.45
CA ASN A 509 -0.69 22.31 -48.70
C ASN A 509 -0.71 23.82 -49.00
N LEU A 510 0.11 24.62 -48.31
CA LEU A 510 0.06 26.08 -48.36
C LEU A 510 0.38 26.62 -49.76
N ASP A 511 -0.54 27.37 -50.35
CA ASP A 511 -0.20 28.27 -51.44
C ASP A 511 0.22 29.62 -50.83
N ASN A 512 1.53 29.91 -50.86
CA ASN A 512 2.09 31.17 -50.36
C ASN A 512 1.54 32.44 -51.04
N LYS A 513 0.77 32.30 -52.12
CA LYS A 513 0.07 33.40 -52.79
C LYS A 513 -1.35 33.62 -52.28
N ASP A 514 -1.91 32.67 -51.53
CA ASP A 514 -3.23 32.78 -50.92
C ASP A 514 -3.12 33.49 -49.55
N ILE A 515 -3.57 34.75 -49.54
CA ILE A 515 -3.53 35.62 -48.36
C ILE A 515 -4.42 35.05 -47.23
N GLU A 516 -5.50 34.34 -47.58
CA GLU A 516 -6.41 33.75 -46.60
C GLU A 516 -5.73 32.60 -45.85
N GLU A 517 -5.03 31.72 -46.56
CA GLU A 517 -4.29 30.59 -45.97
C GLU A 517 -3.14 31.06 -45.08
N VAL A 518 -2.40 32.09 -45.50
CA VAL A 518 -1.33 32.70 -44.70
C VAL A 518 -1.88 33.30 -43.41
N GLY A 519 -3.01 34.03 -43.50
CA GLY A 519 -3.68 34.59 -42.32
C GLY A 519 -4.19 33.51 -41.35
N GLN A 520 -4.71 32.39 -41.87
CA GLN A 520 -5.12 31.25 -41.07
C GLN A 520 -3.94 30.59 -40.35
N LEU A 521 -2.77 30.48 -40.98
CA LEU A 521 -1.57 29.96 -40.34
C LEU A 521 -1.08 30.85 -39.19
N GLU A 522 -1.08 32.17 -39.36
CA GLU A 522 -0.70 33.10 -38.29
C GLU A 522 -1.66 33.04 -37.10
N PHE A 523 -2.96 32.96 -37.38
CA PHE A 523 -3.98 32.72 -36.35
C PHE A 523 -3.70 31.43 -35.59
N LEU A 524 -3.44 30.31 -36.29
CA LEU A 524 -3.18 29.02 -35.68
C LEU A 524 -1.90 29.01 -34.84
N ARG A 525 -0.83 29.67 -35.29
CA ARG A 525 0.41 29.82 -34.49
C ARG A 525 0.13 30.51 -33.17
N THR A 526 -0.65 31.59 -33.21
CA THR A 526 -1.04 32.34 -32.01
C THR A 526 -1.87 31.47 -31.06
N GLU A 527 -2.87 30.77 -31.59
CA GLU A 527 -3.73 29.91 -30.79
C GLU A 527 -3.01 28.71 -30.18
N LEU A 528 -2.08 28.10 -30.92
CA LEU A 528 -1.24 27.00 -30.45
C LEU A 528 -0.32 27.44 -29.31
N MET A 529 0.36 28.58 -29.46
CA MET A 529 1.22 29.16 -28.42
C MET A 529 0.43 29.46 -27.14
N GLN A 530 -0.82 29.93 -27.26
CA GLN A 530 -1.67 30.18 -26.10
C GLN A 530 -2.20 28.90 -25.44
N ALA A 531 -2.34 27.81 -26.19
CA ALA A 531 -2.79 26.53 -25.66
C ALA A 531 -1.66 25.75 -24.96
N ASP A 532 -0.49 25.66 -25.59
CA ASP A 532 0.72 25.03 -25.02
C ASP A 532 1.98 25.55 -25.73
N VAL A 533 2.73 26.43 -25.07
CA VAL A 533 3.93 27.08 -25.64
C VAL A 533 5.00 26.07 -26.04
N VAL A 534 5.24 25.05 -25.21
CA VAL A 534 6.35 24.10 -25.44
C VAL A 534 6.03 23.23 -26.66
N ARG A 535 4.82 22.66 -26.70
CA ARG A 535 4.40 21.83 -27.84
C ARG A 535 4.21 22.64 -29.12
N ALA A 536 3.80 23.91 -29.01
CA ALA A 536 3.68 24.80 -30.16
C ALA A 536 5.05 25.13 -30.75
N LEU A 537 6.07 25.39 -29.91
CA LEU A 537 7.42 25.62 -30.37
C LEU A 537 7.96 24.41 -31.14
N GLU A 538 7.79 23.18 -30.63
CA GLU A 538 8.20 21.94 -31.31
C GLU A 538 7.47 21.69 -32.65
N LEU A 539 6.26 22.21 -32.81
CA LEU A 539 5.45 22.01 -34.01
C LEU A 539 5.71 23.07 -35.08
N ILE A 540 6.01 24.31 -34.66
CA ILE A 540 6.12 25.48 -35.54
C ILE A 540 7.57 25.72 -35.97
N TYR A 541 8.54 25.43 -35.10
CA TYR A 541 9.97 25.69 -35.28
C TYR A 541 10.77 24.39 -35.18
#